data_AF-A0A6A5C613-F1
#
_entry.id   AF-A0A6A5C613-F1
#
_cell.length_a   1.000
_cell.length_b   1.000
_cell.length_c   1.000
_cell.angle_alpha   90.00
_cell.angle_beta   90.00
_cell.angle_gamma   90.00
#
_symmetry.space_group_name_H-M   'P 1'
#
loop_
_entity.id
_entity.type
_entity.pdbx_description
1 polymer ?
#
loop_
_entity_poly.entity_id
_entity_poly.type
_entity_poly.pdbx_seq_one_letter_code
_entity_poly.pdbx_strand_id
1 'polypeptide(L)'
;MFTAKPVSRFLVRHPMMMNKMGKQCISEMMKQQQQQHAKFSTNMISSFLSDSADIEAIDKHTRIQAFKDFLNKDNKISITKEEFLRLAQEKIKISREEAETLLQQFGSAADVLLLPENETLKDLVILKPNLITNRLLQHLNADIVEQEVEMRKDRLLQLEKELIPLRRVKEDCDKLAAKSVNRLLWGGFVYLVTQASILAKMTWIDYGWDVVEPITYFVTFSTATLGYIYFNFLKRDYSYEHATEILLHKKRLKFYKQVNFNFEKYQELVKEYNFIVSQIEANIKLVYGTVPLKCEELLHAIKEQALKEYQEGKQSSL
;
A
#
# COMPACT_ATOMS: atom_id res chain seq x y z
N MET A 1 -11.04 27.79 -29.57
CA MET A 1 -12.46 27.92 -29.96
C MET A 1 -12.64 27.07 -31.22
N PHE A 2 -13.44 26.00 -31.30
CA PHE A 2 -14.63 25.55 -30.59
C PHE A 2 -14.52 24.05 -30.31
N THR A 3 -14.78 23.63 -29.07
CA THR A 3 -14.93 22.22 -28.69
C THR A 3 -16.34 21.75 -29.03
N ALA A 4 -16.50 20.92 -30.05
CA ALA A 4 -17.76 20.24 -30.33
C ALA A 4 -17.95 19.08 -29.33
N LYS A 5 -18.75 19.28 -28.28
CA LYS A 5 -19.21 18.21 -27.38
C LYS A 5 -20.23 17.34 -28.13
N PRO A 6 -20.07 16.00 -28.16
CA PRO A 6 -21.08 15.13 -28.74
C PRO A 6 -22.34 15.10 -27.85
N VAL A 7 -23.44 15.57 -28.41
CA VAL A 7 -24.80 15.51 -27.85
C VAL A 7 -25.29 14.06 -27.95
N SER A 8 -24.82 13.18 -27.06
CA SER A 8 -25.34 11.81 -26.94
C SER A 8 -25.95 11.51 -25.57
N ARG A 9 -26.11 12.53 -24.70
CA ARG A 9 -26.51 12.35 -23.30
C ARG A 9 -27.87 12.97 -22.94
N PHE A 10 -28.83 13.01 -23.87
CA PHE A 10 -30.17 13.56 -23.60
C PHE A 10 -31.37 12.71 -24.07
N LEU A 11 -31.18 11.45 -24.46
CA LEU A 11 -32.28 10.55 -24.84
C LEU A 11 -32.29 9.25 -24.01
N VAL A 12 -32.20 9.37 -22.68
CA VAL A 12 -32.41 8.23 -21.75
C VAL A 12 -33.44 8.54 -20.66
N ARG A 13 -34.11 9.71 -20.70
CA ARG A 13 -35.23 10.00 -19.80
C ARG A 13 -36.42 10.48 -20.60
N HIS A 14 -37.52 9.73 -20.50
CA HIS A 14 -38.84 9.87 -21.13
C HIS A 14 -39.06 9.13 -22.47
N PRO A 15 -39.63 7.90 -22.42
CA PRO A 15 -40.34 7.34 -23.55
C PRO A 15 -41.83 7.73 -23.43
N MET A 16 -42.33 8.62 -24.27
CA MET A 16 -43.64 8.52 -24.96
C MET A 16 -44.06 9.86 -25.61
N MET A 17 -44.77 9.72 -26.73
CA MET A 17 -45.36 10.77 -27.59
C MET A 17 -44.44 11.39 -28.66
N MET A 18 -43.90 10.56 -29.56
CA MET A 18 -43.44 11.03 -30.88
C MET A 18 -44.43 10.53 -31.95
N ASN A 19 -45.21 11.45 -32.51
CA ASN A 19 -46.20 11.21 -33.56
C ASN A 19 -45.52 10.69 -34.85
N LYS A 20 -46.26 9.96 -35.69
CA LYS A 20 -45.78 9.26 -36.91
C LYS A 20 -44.96 10.17 -37.84
N MET A 21 -45.31 11.46 -37.91
CA MET A 21 -44.59 12.48 -38.69
C MET A 21 -43.19 12.81 -38.13
N GLY A 22 -43.01 12.81 -36.81
CA GLY A 22 -41.69 13.08 -36.19
C GLY A 22 -40.68 11.97 -36.45
N LYS A 23 -41.12 10.71 -36.49
CA LYS A 23 -40.26 9.57 -36.83
C LYS A 23 -39.83 9.57 -38.31
N GLN A 24 -40.68 10.02 -39.22
CA GLN A 24 -40.32 10.17 -40.64
C GLN A 24 -39.30 11.30 -40.86
N CYS A 25 -39.49 12.44 -40.20
CA CYS A 25 -38.56 13.57 -40.31
C CYS A 25 -37.16 13.20 -39.79
N ILE A 26 -37.06 12.52 -38.65
CA ILE A 26 -35.79 12.06 -38.10
C ILE A 26 -35.13 11.01 -39.02
N SER A 27 -35.91 10.11 -39.62
CA SER A 27 -35.39 9.11 -40.58
C SER A 27 -34.80 9.75 -41.83
N GLU A 28 -35.48 10.75 -42.40
CA GLU A 28 -34.97 11.49 -43.57
C GLU A 28 -33.75 12.35 -43.23
N MET A 29 -33.72 13.01 -42.05
CA MET A 29 -32.53 13.74 -41.59
C MET A 29 -31.33 12.82 -41.38
N MET A 30 -31.54 11.63 -40.81
CA MET A 30 -30.47 10.64 -40.63
C MET A 30 -29.95 10.13 -41.97
N LYS A 31 -30.83 9.86 -42.96
CA LYS A 31 -30.42 9.49 -44.32
C LYS A 31 -29.64 10.60 -45.01
N GLN A 32 -30.06 11.85 -44.89
CA GLN A 32 -29.34 12.99 -45.46
C GLN A 32 -27.96 13.17 -44.81
N GLN A 33 -27.87 13.02 -43.48
CA GLN A 33 -26.57 13.07 -42.81
C GLN A 33 -25.67 11.92 -43.27
N GLN A 34 -26.21 10.70 -43.39
CA GLN A 34 -25.45 9.53 -43.81
C GLN A 34 -24.99 9.64 -45.27
N GLN A 35 -25.80 10.22 -46.16
CA GLN A 35 -25.39 10.54 -47.53
C GLN A 35 -24.35 11.66 -47.60
N GLN A 36 -24.42 12.68 -46.73
CA GLN A 36 -23.40 13.71 -46.63
C GLN A 36 -22.07 13.16 -46.10
N HIS A 37 -22.10 12.31 -45.07
CA HIS A 37 -20.91 11.61 -44.57
C HIS A 37 -20.31 10.67 -45.62
N ALA A 38 -21.14 9.96 -46.39
CA ALA A 38 -20.68 9.11 -47.47
C ALA A 38 -19.99 9.94 -48.57
N LYS A 39 -20.61 11.02 -49.06
CA LYS A 39 -20.01 11.92 -50.08
C LYS A 39 -18.75 12.63 -49.59
N PHE A 40 -18.71 13.05 -48.32
CA PHE A 40 -17.52 13.65 -47.71
C PHE A 40 -16.36 12.65 -47.62
N SER A 41 -16.65 11.40 -47.27
CA SER A 41 -15.68 10.30 -47.23
C SER A 41 -15.15 9.96 -48.64
N THR A 42 -16.00 9.85 -49.66
CA THR A 42 -15.53 9.59 -51.04
C THR A 42 -14.69 10.73 -51.59
N ASN A 43 -15.06 11.98 -51.33
CA ASN A 43 -14.28 13.14 -51.76
C ASN A 43 -12.93 13.21 -51.02
N MET A 44 -12.91 12.94 -49.71
CA MET A 44 -11.69 12.90 -48.92
C MET A 44 -10.75 11.76 -49.35
N ILE A 45 -11.29 10.57 -49.66
CA ILE A 45 -10.50 9.45 -50.19
C ILE A 45 -9.98 9.78 -51.60
N SER A 46 -10.78 10.44 -52.45
CA SER A 46 -10.33 10.86 -53.78
C SER A 46 -9.24 11.94 -53.75
N SER A 47 -9.25 12.82 -52.75
CA SER A 47 -8.17 13.80 -52.53
C SER A 47 -6.94 13.20 -51.84
N PHE A 48 -7.10 12.10 -51.10
CA PHE A 48 -5.99 11.34 -50.50
C PHE A 48 -5.25 10.48 -51.53
N LEU A 49 -5.95 10.03 -52.57
CA LEU A 49 -5.41 9.16 -53.62
C LEU A 49 -4.65 9.91 -54.72
N SER A 50 -4.53 11.24 -54.66
CA SER A 50 -3.83 12.04 -55.68
C SER A 50 -2.32 12.20 -55.45
N ASP A 51 -1.82 12.00 -54.22
CA ASP A 51 -0.39 12.18 -53.90
C ASP A 51 0.32 10.84 -53.71
N SER A 52 0.93 10.35 -54.79
CA SER A 52 1.71 9.10 -54.84
C SER A 52 2.82 8.99 -53.77
N ALA A 53 3.34 10.12 -53.29
CA ALA A 53 4.40 10.17 -52.27
C ALA A 53 3.91 9.74 -50.88
N ASP A 54 2.66 10.06 -50.52
CA ASP A 54 2.10 9.70 -49.21
C ASP A 54 1.77 8.20 -49.14
N ILE A 55 1.37 7.60 -50.26
CA ILE A 55 1.11 6.16 -50.37
C ILE A 55 2.42 5.37 -50.20
N GLU A 56 3.52 5.84 -50.80
CA GLU A 56 4.84 5.21 -50.66
C GLU A 56 5.38 5.31 -49.22
N ALA A 57 5.16 6.46 -48.55
CA ALA A 57 5.51 6.62 -47.15
C ALA A 57 4.69 5.69 -46.23
N ILE A 58 3.40 5.51 -46.51
CA ILE A 58 2.52 4.59 -45.77
C ILE A 58 2.91 3.13 -45.99
N ASP A 59 3.24 2.73 -47.22
CA ASP A 59 3.73 1.37 -47.52
C ASP A 59 5.04 1.07 -46.77
N LYS A 60 5.99 2.01 -46.81
CA LYS A 60 7.27 1.90 -46.10
C LYS A 60 7.05 1.74 -44.59
N HIS A 61 6.20 2.56 -43.99
CA HIS A 61 5.89 2.46 -42.56
C HIS A 61 5.21 1.13 -42.20
N THR A 62 4.27 0.68 -43.02
CA THR A 62 3.55 -0.60 -42.82
C THR A 62 4.51 -1.79 -42.86
N ARG A 63 5.48 -1.78 -43.78
CA ARG A 63 6.51 -2.80 -43.92
C ARG A 63 7.49 -2.84 -42.75
N ILE A 64 7.91 -1.67 -42.25
CA ILE A 64 8.78 -1.57 -41.06
C ILE A 64 8.07 -2.10 -39.82
N GLN A 65 6.78 -1.79 -39.67
CA GLN A 65 5.98 -2.27 -38.54
C GLN A 65 5.75 -3.79 -38.60
N ALA A 66 5.46 -4.34 -39.78
CA ALA A 66 5.36 -5.78 -39.97
C ALA A 66 6.68 -6.51 -39.64
N PHE A 67 7.83 -5.90 -39.95
CA PHE A 67 9.14 -6.44 -39.59
C PHE A 67 9.40 -6.37 -38.08
N LYS A 68 9.01 -5.27 -37.42
CA LYS A 68 9.07 -5.15 -35.96
C LYS A 68 8.23 -6.24 -35.27
N ASP A 69 7.03 -6.49 -35.78
CA ASP A 69 6.15 -7.55 -35.26
C ASP A 69 6.73 -8.94 -35.47
N PHE A 70 7.41 -9.17 -36.60
CA PHE A 70 8.14 -10.41 -36.87
C PHE A 70 9.29 -10.63 -35.89
N LEU A 71 10.14 -9.61 -35.69
CA LEU A 71 11.25 -9.66 -34.73
C LEU A 71 10.77 -9.88 -33.29
N ASN A 72 9.59 -9.36 -32.94
CA ASN A 72 8.98 -9.60 -31.64
C ASN A 72 8.42 -11.02 -31.46
N LYS A 73 7.93 -11.61 -32.55
CA LYS A 73 7.32 -12.95 -32.59
C LYS A 73 8.36 -14.06 -32.46
N ASP A 74 9.55 -13.87 -33.00
CA ASP A 74 10.68 -14.76 -32.75
C ASP A 74 11.11 -14.65 -31.27
N ASN A 75 11.23 -15.79 -30.59
CA ASN A 75 11.64 -15.84 -29.18
C ASN A 75 13.16 -15.58 -28.99
N LYS A 76 13.84 -15.05 -30.01
CA LYS A 76 15.26 -14.70 -29.98
C LYS A 76 15.43 -13.36 -29.25
N ILE A 77 16.30 -13.33 -28.25
CA ILE A 77 16.57 -12.13 -27.42
C ILE A 77 17.60 -11.21 -28.11
N SER A 78 18.48 -11.79 -28.92
CA SER A 78 19.53 -11.09 -29.68
C SER A 78 19.80 -11.81 -30.99
N ILE A 79 20.19 -11.05 -32.02
CA ILE A 79 20.64 -11.56 -33.32
C ILE A 79 21.90 -10.80 -33.75
N THR A 80 22.71 -11.38 -34.63
CA THR A 80 23.91 -10.70 -35.14
C THR A 80 23.52 -9.60 -36.14
N LYS A 81 24.34 -8.55 -36.29
CA LYS A 81 24.12 -7.46 -37.26
C LYS A 81 23.89 -8.00 -38.68
N GLU A 82 24.68 -8.99 -39.08
CA GLU A 82 24.53 -9.64 -40.39
C GLU A 82 23.21 -10.40 -40.54
N GLU A 83 22.74 -11.05 -39.48
CA GLU A 83 21.46 -11.76 -39.47
C GLU A 83 20.28 -10.78 -39.55
N PHE A 84 20.37 -9.64 -38.85
CA PHE A 84 19.38 -8.55 -38.95
C PHE A 84 19.29 -8.01 -40.39
N LEU A 85 20.44 -7.74 -41.02
CA LEU A 85 20.48 -7.24 -42.40
C LEU A 85 19.91 -8.25 -43.40
N ARG A 86 20.22 -9.55 -43.23
CA ARG A 86 19.66 -10.62 -44.07
C ARG A 86 18.14 -10.74 -43.92
N LEU A 87 17.62 -10.67 -42.70
CA LEU A 87 16.18 -10.74 -42.43
C LEU A 87 15.44 -9.52 -43.00
N ALA A 88 16.04 -8.33 -42.90
CA ALA A 88 15.51 -7.12 -43.51
C ALA A 88 15.46 -7.21 -45.04
N GLN A 89 16.50 -7.77 -45.67
CA GLN A 89 16.54 -8.00 -47.12
C GLN A 89 15.50 -9.03 -47.58
N GLU A 90 15.37 -10.15 -46.86
CA GLU A 90 14.47 -11.25 -47.28
C GLU A 90 12.99 -10.89 -47.12
N LYS A 91 12.61 -10.29 -45.98
CA LYS A 91 11.20 -10.01 -45.67
C LYS A 91 10.74 -8.66 -46.18
N ILE A 92 11.60 -7.65 -46.08
CA ILE A 92 11.23 -6.29 -46.48
C ILE A 92 11.63 -6.01 -47.93
N LYS A 93 12.51 -6.78 -48.58
CA LYS A 93 13.01 -6.50 -49.96
C LYS A 93 13.66 -5.12 -50.08
N ILE A 94 14.51 -4.77 -49.13
CA ILE A 94 15.18 -3.48 -49.01
C ILE A 94 16.68 -3.63 -49.31
N SER A 95 17.33 -2.58 -49.84
CA SER A 95 18.79 -2.60 -50.12
C SER A 95 19.61 -2.69 -48.81
N ARG A 96 20.87 -3.15 -48.90
CA ARG A 96 21.74 -3.28 -47.71
C ARG A 96 21.95 -1.94 -46.98
N GLU A 97 22.07 -0.84 -47.73
CA GLU A 97 22.27 0.51 -47.20
C GLU A 97 21.02 1.04 -46.47
N GLU A 98 19.85 0.76 -47.03
CA GLU A 98 18.57 1.11 -46.42
C GLU A 98 18.30 0.26 -45.16
N ALA A 99 18.73 -1.00 -45.14
CA ALA A 99 18.64 -1.86 -43.96
C ALA A 99 19.54 -1.39 -42.80
N GLU A 100 20.72 -0.82 -43.11
CA GLU A 100 21.57 -0.17 -42.10
C GLU A 100 20.93 1.11 -41.55
N THR A 101 20.30 1.90 -42.43
CA THR A 101 19.54 3.10 -42.03
C THR A 101 18.38 2.71 -41.10
N LEU A 102 17.67 1.63 -41.42
CA LEU A 102 16.62 1.09 -40.55
C LEU A 102 17.17 0.65 -39.19
N LEU A 103 18.32 -0.04 -39.16
CA LEU A 103 18.95 -0.46 -37.91
C LEU A 103 19.30 0.74 -37.01
N GLN A 104 19.80 1.84 -37.59
CA GLN A 104 20.05 3.08 -36.86
C GLN A 104 18.76 3.74 -36.35
N GLN A 105 17.68 3.68 -37.13
CA GLN A 105 16.37 4.18 -36.71
C GLN A 105 15.80 3.38 -35.55
N PHE A 106 15.90 2.04 -35.58
CA PHE A 106 15.51 1.17 -34.47
C PHE A 106 16.35 1.39 -33.20
N GLY A 107 17.66 1.66 -33.37
CA GLY A 107 18.55 2.06 -32.28
C GLY A 107 18.14 3.38 -31.63
N SER A 108 17.85 4.40 -32.46
CA SER A 108 17.44 5.73 -31.99
C SER A 108 16.05 5.72 -31.34
N ALA A 109 15.16 4.81 -31.78
CA ALA A 109 13.84 4.62 -31.21
C ALA A 109 13.82 3.78 -29.92
N ALA A 110 14.99 3.32 -29.43
CA ALA A 110 15.15 2.44 -28.27
C ALA A 110 14.41 1.09 -28.38
N ASP A 111 14.01 0.69 -29.60
CA ASP A 111 13.39 -0.61 -29.87
C ASP A 111 14.43 -1.73 -29.92
N VAL A 112 15.66 -1.40 -30.32
CA VAL A 112 16.78 -2.32 -30.46
C VAL A 112 18.00 -1.70 -29.81
N LEU A 113 18.74 -2.46 -29.00
CA LEU A 113 19.96 -1.97 -28.35
C LEU A 113 21.19 -2.44 -29.12
N LEU A 114 22.02 -1.45 -29.49
CA LEU A 114 23.33 -1.62 -30.09
C LEU A 114 24.36 -1.06 -29.11
N LEU A 115 25.45 -1.81 -28.87
CA LEU A 115 26.52 -1.39 -27.98
C LEU A 115 27.80 -1.17 -28.80
N PRO A 116 27.90 -0.04 -29.53
CA PRO A 116 28.99 0.21 -30.47
C PRO A 116 30.37 0.37 -29.80
N GLU A 117 30.40 0.74 -28.51
CA GLU A 117 31.62 0.99 -27.75
C GLU A 117 32.29 -0.28 -27.21
N ASN A 118 31.62 -1.44 -27.29
CA ASN A 118 32.10 -2.68 -26.69
C ASN A 118 32.56 -3.66 -27.78
N GLU A 119 33.86 -3.97 -27.87
CA GLU A 119 34.42 -4.80 -28.96
C GLU A 119 33.76 -6.18 -29.09
N THR A 120 33.32 -6.77 -27.98
CA THR A 120 32.66 -8.09 -27.96
C THR A 120 31.18 -8.07 -28.33
N LEU A 121 30.49 -6.92 -28.21
CA LEU A 121 29.03 -6.81 -28.41
C LEU A 121 28.66 -5.91 -29.59
N LYS A 122 29.65 -5.37 -30.31
CA LYS A 122 29.48 -4.53 -31.50
C LYS A 122 28.64 -5.19 -32.59
N ASP A 123 28.75 -6.51 -32.71
CA ASP A 123 28.04 -7.29 -33.73
C ASP A 123 26.69 -7.83 -33.23
N LEU A 124 26.33 -7.59 -31.97
CA LEU A 124 25.12 -8.11 -31.35
C LEU A 124 24.01 -7.05 -31.33
N VAL A 125 22.87 -7.40 -31.92
CA VAL A 125 21.66 -6.59 -32.01
C VAL A 125 20.64 -7.15 -31.02
N ILE A 126 20.42 -6.44 -29.90
CA ILE A 126 19.49 -6.88 -28.86
C ILE A 126 18.08 -6.39 -29.23
N LEU A 127 17.17 -7.33 -29.48
CA LEU A 127 15.82 -7.04 -29.97
C LEU A 127 14.85 -6.63 -28.85
N LYS A 128 15.16 -7.00 -27.59
CA LYS A 128 14.28 -6.78 -26.44
C LYS A 128 15.05 -6.14 -25.27
N PRO A 129 15.50 -4.89 -25.42
CA PRO A 129 16.32 -4.23 -24.39
C PRO A 129 15.64 -4.22 -23.02
N ASN A 130 14.34 -3.99 -22.94
CA ASN A 130 13.57 -3.96 -21.69
C ASN A 130 13.66 -5.27 -20.87
N LEU A 131 13.85 -6.42 -21.52
CA LEU A 131 14.00 -7.70 -20.81
C LEU A 131 15.37 -7.86 -20.15
N ILE A 132 16.39 -7.27 -20.76
CA ILE A 132 17.76 -7.31 -20.25
C ILE A 132 17.95 -6.19 -19.23
N THR A 133 17.44 -4.99 -19.51
CA THR A 133 17.51 -3.83 -18.61
C THR A 133 16.85 -4.13 -17.29
N ASN A 134 15.66 -4.74 -17.24
CA ASN A 134 15.03 -5.07 -15.95
C ASN A 134 15.83 -6.09 -15.13
N ARG A 135 16.45 -7.10 -15.78
CA ARG A 135 17.28 -8.08 -15.08
C ARG A 135 18.61 -7.48 -14.62
N LEU A 136 19.24 -6.65 -15.45
CA LEU A 136 20.47 -5.93 -15.09
C LEU A 136 20.21 -4.91 -14.00
N LEU A 137 19.12 -4.13 -14.08
CA LEU A 137 18.71 -3.21 -13.03
C LEU A 137 18.40 -3.95 -11.73
N GLN A 138 17.79 -5.14 -11.78
CA GLN A 138 17.59 -5.97 -10.59
C GLN A 138 18.91 -6.39 -9.95
N HIS A 139 19.90 -6.84 -10.73
CA HIS A 139 21.18 -7.29 -10.18
C HIS A 139 22.07 -6.11 -9.74
N LEU A 140 22.13 -5.03 -10.52
CA LEU A 140 22.90 -3.83 -10.18
C LEU A 140 22.30 -3.08 -8.99
N ASN A 141 20.96 -3.05 -8.86
CA ASN A 141 20.32 -2.48 -7.67
C ASN A 141 20.39 -3.43 -6.48
N ALA A 142 20.45 -4.75 -6.66
CA ALA A 142 20.53 -5.69 -5.54
C ALA A 142 21.80 -5.45 -4.70
N ASP A 143 22.98 -5.31 -5.31
CA ASP A 143 24.23 -5.09 -4.56
C ASP A 143 24.21 -3.77 -3.77
N ILE A 144 23.71 -2.69 -4.39
CA ILE A 144 23.61 -1.37 -3.77
C ILE A 144 22.57 -1.38 -2.63
N VAL A 145 21.43 -2.02 -2.87
CA VAL A 145 20.35 -2.13 -1.89
C VAL A 145 20.75 -3.05 -0.73
N GLU A 146 21.47 -4.13 -0.98
CA GLU A 146 21.96 -5.04 0.06
C GLU A 146 22.94 -4.33 0.99
N GLN A 147 23.88 -3.55 0.46
CA GLN A 147 24.80 -2.76 1.28
C GLN A 147 24.07 -1.71 2.13
N GLU A 148 23.09 -1.01 1.54
CA GLU A 148 22.30 -0.02 2.26
C GLU A 148 21.40 -0.65 3.33
N VAL A 149 20.83 -1.82 3.03
CA VAL A 149 20.06 -2.62 3.99
C VAL A 149 20.95 -3.06 5.15
N GLU A 150 22.17 -3.50 4.91
CA GLU A 150 23.09 -3.93 5.96
C GLU A 150 23.47 -2.78 6.91
N MET A 151 23.83 -1.60 6.37
CA MET A 151 24.10 -0.42 7.20
C MET A 151 22.88 -0.01 8.06
N ARG A 152 21.67 -0.12 7.50
CA ARG A 152 20.43 0.19 8.24
C ARG A 152 20.09 -0.86 9.28
N LYS A 153 20.47 -2.13 9.08
CA LYS A 153 20.35 -3.19 10.11
C LYS A 153 21.21 -2.89 11.32
N ASP A 154 22.46 -2.49 11.14
CA ASP A 154 23.35 -2.11 12.25
C ASP A 154 22.76 -0.96 13.07
N ARG A 155 22.19 0.04 12.38
CA ARG A 155 21.48 1.14 13.04
C ARG A 155 20.25 0.66 13.80
N LEU A 156 19.45 -0.24 13.23
CA LEU A 156 18.30 -0.85 13.93
C LEU A 156 18.74 -1.63 15.17
N LEU A 157 19.85 -2.35 15.09
CA LEU A 157 20.40 -3.10 16.24
C LEU A 157 20.78 -2.14 17.37
N GLN A 158 21.43 -1.01 17.05
CA GLN A 158 21.74 0.04 18.04
C GLN A 158 20.49 0.64 18.66
N LEU A 159 19.49 0.99 17.85
CA LEU A 159 18.21 1.50 18.35
C LEU A 159 17.51 0.48 19.24
N GLU A 160 17.43 -0.78 18.82
CA GLU A 160 16.76 -1.82 19.60
C GLU A 160 17.46 -2.05 20.96
N LYS A 161 18.79 -1.95 21.03
CA LYS A 161 19.54 -1.97 22.29
C LYS A 161 19.14 -0.83 23.23
N GLU A 162 18.94 0.38 22.72
CA GLU A 162 18.47 1.51 23.52
C GLU A 162 16.98 1.36 23.90
N LEU A 163 16.15 0.81 23.01
CA LEU A 163 14.72 0.60 23.23
C LEU A 163 14.44 -0.51 24.25
N ILE A 164 15.23 -1.58 24.32
CA ILE A 164 15.02 -2.71 25.25
C ILE A 164 14.86 -2.27 26.72
N PRO A 165 15.79 -1.50 27.33
CA PRO A 165 15.65 -1.08 28.72
C PRO A 165 14.43 -0.19 28.92
N LEU A 166 14.15 0.74 27.98
CA LEU A 166 12.97 1.60 28.04
C LEU A 166 11.66 0.80 27.95
N ARG A 167 11.62 -0.21 27.06
CA ARG A 167 10.46 -1.10 26.86
C ARG A 167 10.21 -1.95 28.10
N ARG A 168 11.26 -2.46 28.75
CA ARG A 168 11.14 -3.20 30.02
C ARG A 168 10.57 -2.32 31.13
N VAL A 169 11.11 -1.12 31.33
CA VAL A 169 10.58 -0.19 32.36
C VAL A 169 9.11 0.14 32.11
N LYS A 170 8.75 0.39 30.85
CA LYS A 170 7.36 0.61 30.44
C LYS A 170 6.48 -0.61 30.74
N GLU A 171 6.92 -1.81 30.37
CA GLU A 171 6.19 -3.05 30.59
C GLU A 171 6.00 -3.34 32.09
N ASP A 172 7.01 -3.12 32.90
CA ASP A 172 6.92 -3.27 34.35
C ASP A 172 5.91 -2.28 34.95
N CYS A 173 5.92 -1.02 34.51
CA CYS A 173 4.92 -0.03 34.90
C CYS A 173 3.51 -0.44 34.46
N ASP A 174 3.35 -0.97 33.25
CA ASP A 174 2.07 -1.40 32.70
C ASP A 174 1.53 -2.62 33.47
N LYS A 175 2.40 -3.59 33.82
CA LYS A 175 2.06 -4.72 34.68
C LYS A 175 1.62 -4.29 36.07
N LEU A 176 2.34 -3.33 36.69
CA LEU A 176 1.97 -2.79 37.99
C LEU A 176 0.64 -2.04 37.94
N ALA A 177 0.39 -1.27 36.87
CA ALA A 177 -0.89 -0.62 36.62
C ALA A 177 -2.02 -1.64 36.50
N ALA A 178 -1.85 -2.67 35.68
CA ALA A 178 -2.83 -3.74 35.48
C ALA A 178 -3.13 -4.48 36.80
N LYS A 179 -2.10 -4.87 37.55
CA LYS A 179 -2.27 -5.48 38.88
C LYS A 179 -3.01 -4.57 39.85
N SER A 180 -2.73 -3.26 39.83
CA SER A 180 -3.45 -2.30 40.68
C SER A 180 -4.91 -2.18 40.30
N VAL A 181 -5.26 -2.17 39.01
CA VAL A 181 -6.65 -2.11 38.55
C VAL A 181 -7.37 -3.40 38.89
N ASN A 182 -6.74 -4.56 38.67
CA ASN A 182 -7.34 -5.85 38.98
C ASN A 182 -7.64 -6.00 40.49
N ARG A 183 -6.74 -5.52 41.36
CA ARG A 183 -7.00 -5.46 42.80
C ARG A 183 -8.19 -4.57 43.15
N LEU A 184 -8.38 -3.46 42.43
CA LEU A 184 -9.54 -2.58 42.63
C LEU A 184 -10.84 -3.26 42.20
N LEU A 185 -10.83 -3.99 41.08
CA LEU A 185 -11.98 -4.76 40.60
C LEU A 185 -12.36 -5.87 41.60
N TRP A 186 -11.37 -6.64 42.07
CA TRP A 186 -11.58 -7.63 43.13
C TRP A 186 -12.08 -7.00 44.43
N GLY A 187 -11.58 -5.81 44.79
CA GLY A 187 -12.08 -5.04 45.93
C GLY A 187 -13.56 -4.67 45.78
N GLY A 188 -13.99 -4.25 44.59
CA GLY A 188 -15.40 -4.00 44.27
C GLY A 188 -16.25 -5.26 44.39
N PHE A 189 -15.77 -6.40 43.90
CA PHE A 189 -16.45 -7.68 44.05
C PHE A 189 -16.62 -8.10 45.51
N VAL A 190 -15.54 -8.03 46.30
CA VAL A 190 -15.58 -8.34 47.74
C VAL A 190 -16.55 -7.41 48.48
N TYR A 191 -16.59 -6.12 48.11
CA TYR A 191 -17.56 -5.17 48.65
C TYR A 191 -19.00 -5.61 48.37
N LEU A 192 -19.33 -5.99 47.13
CA LEU A 192 -20.67 -6.45 46.76
C LEU A 192 -21.08 -7.74 47.51
N VAL A 193 -20.16 -8.70 47.63
CA VAL A 193 -20.41 -9.94 48.38
C VAL A 193 -20.62 -9.65 49.87
N THR A 194 -19.81 -8.76 50.44
CA THR A 194 -19.93 -8.34 51.84
C THR A 194 -21.26 -7.62 52.08
N GLN A 195 -21.63 -6.70 51.18
CA GLN A 195 -22.91 -5.99 51.21
C GLN A 195 -24.09 -6.97 51.18
N ALA A 196 -24.08 -7.95 50.28
CA ALA A 196 -25.11 -8.98 50.19
C ALA A 196 -25.16 -9.86 51.45
N SER A 197 -24.00 -10.23 52.00
CA SER A 197 -23.89 -11.08 53.20
C SER A 197 -24.41 -10.37 54.45
N ILE A 198 -24.13 -9.07 54.60
CA ILE A 198 -24.64 -8.26 55.71
C ILE A 198 -26.17 -8.17 55.63
N LEU A 199 -26.73 -7.87 54.46
CA LEU A 199 -28.17 -7.80 54.26
C LEU A 199 -28.84 -9.16 54.49
N ALA A 200 -28.24 -10.25 54.02
CA ALA A 200 -28.69 -11.61 54.27
C ALA A 200 -28.75 -11.94 55.77
N LYS A 201 -27.66 -11.66 56.50
CA LYS A 201 -27.60 -11.85 57.95
C LYS A 201 -28.69 -11.05 58.66
N MET A 202 -28.80 -9.77 58.31
CA MET A 202 -29.77 -8.85 58.90
C MET A 202 -31.22 -9.32 58.68
N THR A 203 -31.50 -9.89 57.50
CA THR A 203 -32.83 -10.37 57.10
C THR A 203 -33.22 -11.67 57.78
N TRP A 204 -32.31 -12.64 57.88
CA TRP A 204 -32.65 -13.99 58.35
C TRP A 204 -32.37 -14.24 59.84
N ILE A 205 -31.45 -13.49 60.45
CA ILE A 205 -31.01 -13.77 61.82
C ILE A 205 -31.45 -12.67 62.79
N ASP A 206 -31.21 -11.40 62.46
CA ASP A 206 -31.23 -10.33 63.47
C ASP A 206 -32.53 -9.51 63.54
N TYR A 207 -33.10 -9.06 62.41
CA TYR A 207 -34.16 -8.02 62.42
C TYR A 207 -35.43 -8.36 61.62
N GLY A 208 -35.43 -9.42 60.81
CA GLY A 208 -36.58 -9.79 59.96
C GLY A 208 -36.79 -8.83 58.77
N TRP A 209 -37.74 -9.16 57.88
CA TRP A 209 -37.94 -8.44 56.61
C TRP A 209 -38.44 -6.99 56.78
N ASP A 210 -39.32 -6.74 57.75
CA ASP A 210 -39.99 -5.44 57.92
C ASP A 210 -39.02 -4.29 58.26
N VAL A 211 -37.91 -4.59 58.94
CA VAL A 211 -36.88 -3.61 59.29
C VAL A 211 -35.86 -3.41 58.17
N VAL A 212 -35.54 -4.45 57.40
CA VAL A 212 -34.52 -4.39 56.33
C VAL A 212 -35.06 -3.78 55.03
N GLU A 213 -36.36 -3.87 54.80
CA GLU A 213 -37.03 -3.33 53.61
C GLU A 213 -36.65 -1.86 53.34
N PRO A 214 -36.85 -0.88 54.25
CA PRO A 214 -36.47 0.51 54.02
C PRO A 214 -34.96 0.69 53.79
N ILE A 215 -34.12 -0.12 54.44
CA ILE A 215 -32.66 -0.03 54.32
C ILE A 215 -32.20 -0.44 52.92
N THR A 216 -32.75 -1.54 52.39
CA THR A 216 -32.43 -2.00 51.03
C THR A 216 -32.83 -0.98 49.96
N TYR A 217 -33.96 -0.28 50.15
CA TYR A 217 -34.36 0.83 49.29
C TYR A 217 -33.33 1.96 49.30
N PHE A 218 -32.89 2.42 50.48
CA PHE A 218 -31.88 3.47 50.56
C PHE A 218 -30.55 3.08 49.92
N VAL A 219 -30.11 1.84 50.11
CA VAL A 219 -28.85 1.32 49.53
C VAL A 219 -28.94 1.26 48.01
N THR A 220 -30.05 0.76 47.47
CA THR A 220 -30.26 0.68 46.02
C THR A 220 -30.38 2.06 45.40
N PHE A 221 -31.15 2.95 46.04
CA PHE A 221 -31.30 4.34 45.61
C PHE A 221 -29.97 5.08 45.64
N SER A 222 -29.16 4.89 46.68
CA SER A 222 -27.82 5.49 46.80
C SER A 222 -26.87 4.98 45.71
N THR A 223 -26.91 3.68 45.41
CA THR A 223 -26.09 3.07 44.35
C THR A 223 -26.48 3.61 42.97
N ALA A 224 -27.79 3.69 42.67
CA ALA A 224 -28.30 4.30 41.45
C ALA A 224 -27.90 5.78 41.32
N THR A 225 -28.02 6.53 42.42
CA THR A 225 -27.60 7.94 42.49
C THR A 225 -26.12 8.10 42.20
N LEU A 226 -25.24 7.28 42.80
CA LEU A 226 -23.80 7.29 42.53
C LEU A 226 -23.48 6.92 41.07
N GLY A 227 -24.19 5.93 40.51
CA GLY A 227 -24.07 5.58 39.09
C GLY A 227 -24.42 6.75 38.17
N TYR A 228 -25.50 7.48 38.50
CA TYR A 228 -25.90 8.68 37.74
C TYR A 228 -24.92 9.85 37.90
N ILE A 229 -24.37 10.06 39.10
CA ILE A 229 -23.30 11.03 39.35
C ILE A 229 -22.07 10.69 38.50
N TYR A 230 -21.66 9.43 38.47
CA TYR A 230 -20.55 8.97 37.64
C TYR A 230 -20.79 9.24 36.15
N PHE A 231 -22.00 8.94 35.66
CA PHE A 231 -22.40 9.24 34.28
C PHE A 231 -22.32 10.74 33.97
N ASN A 232 -22.78 11.61 34.88
CA ASN A 232 -22.69 13.07 34.71
C ASN A 232 -21.25 13.57 34.61
N PHE A 233 -20.35 13.01 35.43
CA PHE A 233 -18.93 13.39 35.39
C PHE A 233 -18.21 12.90 34.13
N LEU A 234 -18.50 11.67 33.66
CA LEU A 234 -17.84 11.11 32.48
C LEU A 234 -18.52 11.48 31.16
N LYS A 235 -19.77 11.94 31.17
CA LYS A 235 -20.61 12.26 29.99
C LYS A 235 -20.57 11.17 28.91
N ARG A 236 -20.44 9.90 29.32
CA ARG A 236 -20.29 8.73 28.46
C ARG A 236 -20.98 7.53 29.10
N ASP A 237 -21.41 6.60 28.25
CA ASP A 237 -22.11 5.39 28.67
C ASP A 237 -21.27 4.56 29.66
N TYR A 238 -21.94 4.01 30.68
CA TYR A 238 -21.31 3.16 31.68
C TYR A 238 -21.01 1.79 31.09
N SER A 239 -19.80 1.61 30.57
CA SER A 239 -19.26 0.29 30.20
C SER A 239 -18.13 -0.08 31.16
N TYR A 240 -18.17 -1.32 31.69
CA TYR A 240 -17.13 -1.85 32.56
C TYR A 240 -15.77 -1.87 31.86
N GLU A 241 -15.74 -2.21 30.57
CA GLU A 241 -14.53 -2.20 29.76
C GLU A 241 -13.93 -0.79 29.70
N HIS A 242 -14.75 0.20 29.36
CA HIS A 242 -14.30 1.58 29.27
C HIS A 242 -13.83 2.16 30.62
N ALA A 243 -14.55 1.85 31.71
CA ALA A 243 -14.14 2.26 33.05
C ALA A 243 -12.76 1.68 33.43
N THR A 244 -12.52 0.41 33.11
CA THR A 244 -11.22 -0.22 33.36
C THR A 244 -10.10 0.39 32.54
N GLU A 245 -10.34 0.72 31.27
CA GLU A 245 -9.35 1.40 30.41
C GLU A 245 -8.96 2.77 30.96
N ILE A 246 -9.93 3.57 31.39
CA ILE A 246 -9.68 4.89 31.98
C ILE A 246 -8.85 4.75 33.26
N LEU A 247 -9.20 3.80 34.13
CA LEU A 247 -8.47 3.53 35.36
C LEU A 247 -7.03 3.06 35.06
N LEU A 248 -6.88 2.15 34.10
CA LEU A 248 -5.58 1.66 33.64
C LEU A 248 -4.72 2.81 33.09
N HIS A 249 -5.29 3.66 32.23
CA HIS A 249 -4.60 4.83 31.70
C HIS A 249 -4.15 5.78 32.80
N LYS A 250 -5.04 6.15 33.73
CA LYS A 250 -4.69 7.00 34.88
C LYS A 250 -3.58 6.39 35.75
N LYS A 251 -3.64 5.08 36.01
CA LYS A 251 -2.63 4.36 36.80
C LYS A 251 -1.29 4.29 36.07
N ARG A 252 -1.27 3.99 34.77
CA ARG A 252 -0.05 4.00 33.93
C ARG A 252 0.65 5.37 33.98
N LEU A 253 -0.10 6.44 33.74
CA LEU A 253 0.44 7.81 33.83
C LEU A 253 1.01 8.12 35.21
N LYS A 254 0.38 7.63 36.28
CA LYS A 254 0.90 7.79 37.64
C LYS A 254 2.23 7.06 37.82
N PHE A 255 2.34 5.80 37.36
CA PHE A 255 3.58 5.03 37.46
C PHE A 255 4.70 5.60 36.58
N TYR A 256 4.40 6.03 35.36
CA TYR A 256 5.39 6.69 34.50
C TYR A 256 5.96 7.97 35.14
N LYS A 257 5.11 8.76 35.81
CA LYS A 257 5.55 9.93 36.58
C LYS A 257 6.41 9.55 37.78
N GLN A 258 6.07 8.47 38.50
CA GLN A 258 6.84 8.01 39.66
C GLN A 258 8.25 7.54 39.28
N VAL A 259 8.40 6.91 38.11
CA VAL A 259 9.69 6.41 37.61
C VAL A 259 10.44 7.49 36.82
N ASN A 260 9.90 8.71 36.69
CA ASN A 260 10.43 9.78 35.83
C ASN A 260 10.72 9.29 34.39
N PHE A 261 9.84 8.45 33.86
CA PHE A 261 10.02 7.85 32.54
C PHE A 261 9.89 8.93 31.46
N ASN A 262 10.95 9.15 30.68
CA ASN A 262 10.92 10.06 29.54
C ASN A 262 10.16 9.43 28.36
N PHE A 263 8.85 9.66 28.35
CA PHE A 263 7.96 9.14 27.32
C PHE A 263 8.25 9.74 25.94
N GLU A 264 8.69 11.00 25.88
CA GLU A 264 9.01 11.70 24.64
C GLU A 264 10.20 11.06 23.93
N LYS A 265 11.30 10.81 24.67
CA LYS A 265 12.46 10.07 24.16
C LYS A 265 12.07 8.68 23.66
N TYR A 266 11.25 7.94 24.41
CA TYR A 266 10.77 6.62 23.96
C TYR A 266 9.97 6.71 22.65
N GLN A 267 9.08 7.69 22.52
CA GLN A 267 8.31 7.88 21.29
C GLN A 267 9.18 8.26 20.11
N GLU A 268 10.19 9.10 20.30
CA GLU A 268 11.15 9.47 19.26
C GLU A 268 11.93 8.25 18.77
N LEU A 269 12.50 7.47 19.68
CA LEU A 269 13.22 6.23 19.34
C LEU A 269 12.32 5.22 18.61
N VAL A 270 11.06 5.06 19.02
CA VAL A 270 10.10 4.19 18.32
C VAL A 270 9.77 4.71 16.92
N LYS A 271 9.65 6.03 16.75
CA LYS A 271 9.42 6.64 15.43
C LYS A 271 10.62 6.42 14.50
N GLU A 272 11.84 6.66 15.00
CA GLU A 272 13.07 6.43 14.23
C GLU A 272 13.20 4.95 13.85
N TYR A 273 12.95 4.03 14.79
CA TYR A 273 12.93 2.60 14.53
C TYR A 273 11.93 2.24 13.40
N ASN A 274 10.67 2.65 13.54
CA ASN A 274 9.63 2.34 12.55
C ASN A 274 9.92 2.98 11.19
N PHE A 275 10.52 4.17 11.17
CA PHE A 275 10.94 4.82 9.93
C PHE A 275 11.99 3.99 9.21
N ILE A 276 13.04 3.55 9.91
CA ILE A 276 14.09 2.72 9.30
C ILE A 276 13.52 1.38 8.82
N VAL A 277 12.64 0.74 9.59
CA VAL A 277 11.95 -0.49 9.16
C VAL A 277 11.18 -0.27 7.87
N SER A 278 10.41 0.82 7.78
CA SER A 278 9.66 1.19 6.58
C SER A 278 10.57 1.40 5.36
N GLN A 279 11.75 2.01 5.54
CA GLN A 279 12.75 2.17 4.48
C GLN A 279 13.35 0.84 4.03
N ILE A 280 13.65 -0.07 4.96
CA ILE A 280 14.16 -1.41 4.64
C ILE A 280 13.10 -2.20 3.88
N GLU A 281 11.85 -2.19 4.34
CA GLU A 281 10.73 -2.85 3.65
C GLU A 281 10.55 -2.32 2.22
N ALA A 282 10.61 -1.00 2.03
CA ALA A 282 10.52 -0.37 0.72
C ALA A 282 11.67 -0.81 -0.19
N ASN A 283 12.91 -0.77 0.30
CA ASN A 283 14.09 -1.20 -0.44
C ASN A 283 14.03 -2.68 -0.86
N ILE A 284 13.66 -3.58 0.07
CA ILE A 284 13.54 -5.01 -0.24
C ILE A 284 12.40 -5.24 -1.25
N LYS A 285 11.28 -4.51 -1.12
CA LYS A 285 10.16 -4.62 -2.07
C LYS A 285 10.55 -4.19 -3.49
N LEU A 286 11.43 -3.20 -3.63
CA LEU A 286 11.94 -2.76 -4.95
C LEU A 286 12.80 -3.83 -5.63
N VAL A 287 13.58 -4.60 -4.86
CA VAL A 287 14.47 -5.64 -5.41
C VAL A 287 13.69 -6.93 -5.71
N TYR A 288 12.83 -7.38 -4.80
CA TYR A 288 12.22 -8.70 -4.84
C TYR A 288 10.75 -8.72 -5.31
N GLY A 289 10.11 -7.56 -5.51
CA GLY A 289 8.77 -7.42 -6.10
C GLY A 289 7.59 -7.95 -5.26
N THR A 290 7.85 -8.61 -4.13
CA THR A 290 6.85 -9.19 -3.21
C THR A 290 7.10 -8.72 -1.77
N VAL A 291 6.04 -8.68 -0.95
CA VAL A 291 6.15 -8.28 0.47
C VAL A 291 6.91 -9.39 1.20
N PRO A 292 8.14 -9.12 1.70
CA PRO A 292 9.11 -10.18 1.91
C PRO A 292 8.96 -10.78 3.31
N LEU A 293 8.66 -12.07 3.38
CA LEU A 293 8.88 -12.91 4.58
C LEU A 293 10.28 -12.66 5.20
N LYS A 294 11.25 -12.36 4.33
CA LYS A 294 12.63 -11.98 4.66
C LYS A 294 12.73 -10.78 5.62
N CYS A 295 11.85 -9.77 5.53
CA CYS A 295 11.94 -8.59 6.40
C CYS A 295 11.47 -8.92 7.81
N GLU A 296 10.37 -9.67 7.98
CA GLU A 296 9.92 -10.10 9.30
C GLU A 296 10.95 -11.02 10.00
N GLU A 297 11.55 -11.94 9.25
CA GLU A 297 12.64 -12.79 9.76
C GLU A 297 13.86 -11.96 10.22
N LEU A 298 14.27 -10.97 9.42
CA LEU A 298 15.37 -10.06 9.78
C LEU A 298 15.04 -9.23 11.02
N LEU A 299 13.83 -8.69 11.13
CA LEU A 299 13.40 -7.93 12.30
C LEU A 299 13.35 -8.82 13.55
N HIS A 300 12.90 -10.07 13.42
CA HIS A 300 12.90 -11.02 14.54
C HIS A 300 14.34 -11.34 14.98
N ALA A 301 15.25 -11.61 14.03
CA ALA A 301 16.65 -11.89 14.32
C ALA A 301 17.35 -10.72 15.02
N ILE A 302 17.12 -9.48 14.57
CA ILE A 302 17.68 -8.27 15.18
C ILE A 302 17.18 -8.10 16.62
N LYS A 303 15.87 -8.29 16.85
CA LYS A 303 15.30 -8.24 18.20
C LYS A 303 15.90 -9.30 19.12
N GLU A 304 16.05 -10.51 18.61
CA GLU A 304 16.59 -11.63 19.38
C GLU A 304 18.08 -11.42 19.70
N GLN A 305 18.86 -10.92 18.75
CA GLN A 305 20.26 -10.56 18.93
C GLN A 305 20.41 -9.42 19.96
N ALA A 306 19.67 -8.33 19.80
CA ALA A 306 19.70 -7.21 20.74
C ALA A 306 19.31 -7.65 22.16
N LEU A 307 18.35 -8.58 22.28
CA LEU A 307 17.94 -9.14 23.57
C LEU A 307 19.04 -10.00 24.21
N LYS A 308 19.74 -10.84 23.43
CA LYS A 308 20.86 -11.67 23.91
C LYS A 308 22.00 -10.78 24.42
N GLU A 309 22.45 -9.82 23.62
CA GLU A 309 23.52 -8.89 23.99
C GLU A 309 23.17 -8.05 25.23
N TYR A 310 21.91 -7.62 25.36
CA TYR A 310 21.43 -6.94 26.55
C TYR A 310 21.48 -7.83 27.81
N GLN A 311 21.16 -9.13 27.69
CA GLN A 311 21.20 -10.06 28.81
C GLN A 311 22.64 -10.38 29.24
N GLU A 312 23.56 -10.55 28.30
CA GLU A 312 24.99 -10.77 28.55
C GLU A 312 25.66 -9.57 29.23
N GLY A 313 25.36 -8.35 28.76
CA GLY A 313 25.85 -7.12 29.38
C GLY A 313 25.36 -6.95 30.82
N LYS A 314 24.14 -7.42 31.14
CA LYS A 314 23.60 -7.39 32.50
C LYS A 314 24.27 -8.43 33.42
N GLN A 315 24.63 -9.60 32.90
CA GLN A 315 25.35 -10.64 33.65
C GLN A 315 26.81 -10.25 33.95
N SER A 316 27.47 -9.48 33.10
CA SER A 316 28.85 -8.98 33.36
C SER A 316 28.92 -7.81 34.34
N SER A 317 27.78 -7.18 34.67
CA SER A 317 27.69 -6.03 35.60
C SER A 317 27.26 -6.40 37.03
N LEU A 318 26.98 -7.68 37.28
CA LEU A 318 26.59 -8.26 38.57
C LEU A 318 27.79 -8.94 39.23
#